data_AF-A0A9E3TBG0-F1
#
_entry.id   AF-A0A9E3TBG0-F1
#
_cell.length_a   1.000
_cell.length_b   1.000
_cell.length_c   1.000
_cell.angle_alpha   90.00
_cell.angle_beta   90.00
_cell.angle_gamma   90.00
#
_symmetry.space_group_name_H-M   'P 1'
#
loop_
_entity.id
_entity.type
_entity.pdbx_description
1 polymer ?
#
loop_
_entity_poly.entity_id
_entity_poly.type
_entity_poly.pdbx_seq_one_letter_code
_entity_poly.pdbx_strand_id
1 'polypeptide(L)'
;MVKKSLNIKKLILLFAIALFLSISTLSPASATDLKISNLNNKKLMVNSPQEYESYLIQKANNSNSEEKNAIINALYKYKSLTKDKQEKFIEIINNKELMRDVFKALGDSEKETFLGGDIVVDNSIDKLLDKRDYTISSSSIELTTATYKRWVEVFGITVFETTSWVKYEHDNYSILSIVGYDHVVSRNLLAPAWSYSWSGKTAWIFGDKAYSTADLTMIDLGIPIQTVQVGVWGDIYNNAGGWVNKL
;
A
#
# COMPACT_ATOMS: atom_id res chain seq x y z
N MET A 1 -60.15 -58.34 -13.21
CA MET A 1 -60.31 -56.96 -12.68
C MET A 1 -59.46 -56.79 -11.44
N VAL A 2 -58.30 -56.14 -11.57
CA VAL A 2 -57.43 -55.79 -10.44
C VAL A 2 -57.01 -54.34 -10.64
N LYS A 3 -57.52 -53.45 -9.77
CA LYS A 3 -57.09 -52.06 -9.65
C LYS A 3 -55.60 -52.05 -9.25
N LYS A 4 -54.75 -51.37 -10.01
CA LYS A 4 -53.47 -50.89 -9.50
C LYS A 4 -53.54 -49.38 -9.32
N SER A 5 -53.51 -49.00 -8.06
CA SER A 5 -53.41 -47.64 -7.56
C SER A 5 -52.16 -46.95 -8.11
N LEU A 6 -52.33 -45.81 -8.76
CA LEU A 6 -51.24 -44.92 -9.09
C LEU A 6 -50.67 -44.36 -7.77
N ASN A 7 -49.38 -44.60 -7.55
CA ASN A 7 -48.70 -44.38 -6.28
C ASN A 7 -48.41 -42.86 -6.10
N ILE A 8 -49.36 -42.13 -5.50
CA ILE A 8 -49.33 -40.67 -5.25
C ILE A 8 -48.06 -40.19 -4.52
N LYS A 9 -47.33 -41.08 -3.85
CA LYS A 9 -46.07 -40.78 -3.17
C LYS A 9 -44.87 -40.52 -4.09
N LYS A 10 -44.93 -40.87 -5.38
CA LYS A 10 -43.86 -40.55 -6.37
C LYS A 10 -44.14 -39.30 -7.21
N LEU A 11 -45.33 -38.69 -7.09
CA LEU A 11 -45.68 -37.46 -7.81
C LEU A 11 -45.41 -36.19 -6.99
N ILE A 12 -45.22 -36.32 -5.67
CA ILE A 12 -44.91 -35.20 -4.77
C ILE A 12 -43.39 -34.91 -4.71
N LEU A 13 -42.54 -35.86 -5.13
CA LEU A 13 -41.08 -35.67 -5.15
C LEU A 13 -40.55 -34.93 -6.40
N LEU A 14 -41.38 -34.74 -7.43
CA LEU A 14 -41.00 -34.00 -8.64
C LEU A 14 -41.39 -32.51 -8.63
N PHE A 15 -42.04 -32.02 -7.57
CA PHE A 15 -42.50 -30.62 -7.47
C PHE A 15 -41.80 -29.78 -6.39
N ALA A 16 -40.71 -30.29 -5.80
CA ALA A 16 -39.94 -29.63 -4.74
C ALA A 16 -38.48 -29.30 -5.12
N ILE A 17 -38.16 -29.25 -6.42
CA ILE A 17 -36.85 -28.79 -6.94
C ILE A 17 -37.03 -27.62 -7.94
N ALA A 18 -38.17 -26.92 -7.87
CA ALA A 18 -38.49 -25.81 -8.77
C ALA A 18 -38.74 -24.49 -8.03
N LEU A 19 -38.17 -24.31 -6.83
CA LEU A 19 -38.31 -23.06 -6.07
C LEU A 19 -37.04 -22.66 -5.31
N PHE A 20 -35.90 -22.67 -6.00
CA PHE A 20 -34.73 -21.85 -5.66
C PHE A 20 -33.98 -21.49 -6.96
N LEU A 21 -34.70 -20.90 -7.92
CA LEU A 21 -34.10 -19.96 -8.87
C LEU A 21 -34.32 -18.56 -8.29
N SER A 22 -33.68 -18.28 -7.16
CA SER A 22 -33.40 -16.91 -6.78
C SER A 22 -32.46 -16.37 -7.84
N ILE A 23 -33.05 -15.56 -8.71
CA ILE A 23 -32.41 -14.69 -9.67
C ILE A 23 -31.29 -13.96 -8.94
N SER A 24 -30.07 -14.49 -9.03
CA SER A 24 -28.89 -13.66 -8.89
C SER A 24 -28.95 -12.74 -10.10
N THR A 25 -29.48 -11.54 -9.89
CA THR A 25 -29.11 -10.41 -10.74
C THR A 25 -27.59 -10.34 -10.64
N LEU A 26 -26.92 -11.00 -11.58
CA LEU A 26 -25.67 -10.49 -12.11
C LEU A 26 -26.01 -9.08 -12.55
N SER A 27 -25.83 -8.12 -11.63
CA SER A 27 -25.40 -6.81 -12.06
C SER A 27 -24.26 -7.11 -13.02
N PRO A 28 -24.33 -6.71 -14.31
CA PRO A 28 -23.11 -6.60 -15.04
C PRO A 28 -22.25 -5.68 -14.18
N ALA A 29 -21.18 -6.22 -13.61
CA ALA A 29 -20.03 -5.40 -13.37
C ALA A 29 -19.83 -4.69 -14.71
N SER A 30 -20.06 -3.38 -14.74
CA SER A 30 -19.52 -2.57 -15.80
C SER A 30 -18.02 -2.74 -15.69
N ALA A 31 -17.49 -3.80 -16.32
CA ALA A 31 -16.30 -3.66 -17.10
C ALA A 31 -16.63 -2.51 -18.02
N THR A 32 -16.20 -1.32 -17.61
CA THR A 32 -15.89 -0.31 -18.61
C THR A 32 -14.91 -1.03 -19.49
N ASP A 33 -15.38 -1.48 -20.65
CA ASP A 33 -14.53 -1.67 -21.80
C ASP A 33 -13.80 -0.33 -21.92
N LEU A 34 -12.65 -0.25 -21.27
CA LEU A 34 -11.57 0.60 -21.68
C LEU A 34 -11.32 0.10 -23.10
N LYS A 35 -12.02 0.74 -24.05
CA LYS A 35 -11.55 0.87 -25.41
C LYS A 35 -10.08 1.18 -25.23
N ILE A 36 -9.24 0.18 -25.49
CA ILE A 36 -7.86 0.37 -25.83
C ILE A 36 -7.93 1.10 -27.17
N SER A 37 -8.31 2.38 -27.11
CA SER A 37 -8.03 3.32 -28.15
C SER A 37 -6.53 3.27 -28.28
N ASN A 38 -6.05 3.00 -29.49
CA ASN A 38 -4.67 3.13 -29.95
C ASN A 38 -3.98 4.38 -29.37
N LEU A 39 -3.58 4.31 -28.11
CA LEU A 39 -2.58 5.15 -27.52
C LEU A 39 -1.30 4.54 -28.04
N ASN A 40 -0.82 5.14 -29.13
CA ASN A 40 0.56 5.10 -29.53
C ASN A 40 1.44 4.83 -28.31
N ASN A 41 2.29 3.80 -28.37
CA ASN A 41 3.31 3.40 -27.40
C ASN A 41 4.37 4.50 -27.15
N LYS A 42 3.96 5.76 -27.05
CA LYS A 42 4.74 6.88 -26.55
C LYS A 42 4.66 6.81 -25.02
N LYS A 43 5.50 5.94 -24.46
CA LYS A 43 6.08 6.00 -23.12
C LYS A 43 5.53 7.20 -22.32
N LEU A 44 4.57 6.96 -21.42
CA LEU A 44 4.14 7.90 -20.37
C LEU A 44 5.23 7.92 -19.29
N MET A 45 6.48 8.13 -19.70
CA MET A 45 7.60 8.35 -18.79
C MET A 45 8.07 9.76 -19.01
N VAL A 46 8.51 10.38 -17.93
CA VAL A 46 9.19 11.66 -17.97
C VAL A 46 10.56 11.43 -18.59
N ASN A 47 10.85 12.04 -19.74
CA ASN A 47 12.08 11.77 -20.51
C ASN A 47 13.09 12.92 -20.44
N SER A 48 12.73 14.02 -19.78
CA SER A 48 13.63 15.16 -19.60
C SER A 48 13.42 15.82 -18.23
N PRO A 49 14.43 16.56 -17.74
CA PRO A 49 14.28 17.36 -16.53
C PRO A 49 13.10 18.33 -16.56
N GLN A 50 12.84 18.97 -17.68
CA GLN A 50 11.77 19.96 -17.84
C GLN A 50 10.38 19.29 -17.81
N GLU A 51 10.25 18.09 -18.36
CA GLU A 51 9.03 17.30 -18.23
C GLU A 51 8.77 16.91 -16.77
N TYR A 52 9.82 16.61 -15.99
CA TYR A 52 9.66 16.28 -14.57
C TYR A 52 9.18 17.46 -13.75
N GLU A 53 9.78 18.64 -13.97
CA GLU A 53 9.33 19.87 -13.33
C GLU A 53 7.85 20.16 -13.64
N SER A 54 7.48 20.03 -14.93
CA SER A 54 6.10 20.22 -15.38
C SER A 54 5.13 19.23 -14.72
N TYR A 55 5.55 17.96 -14.60
CA TYR A 55 4.80 16.94 -13.88
C TYR A 55 4.60 17.30 -12.40
N LEU A 56 5.65 17.69 -11.67
CA LEU A 56 5.53 18.06 -10.27
C LEU A 56 4.64 19.28 -10.08
N ILE A 57 4.72 20.29 -10.95
CA ILE A 57 3.84 21.47 -10.92
C ILE A 57 2.39 21.06 -11.14
N GLN A 58 2.11 20.22 -12.14
CA GLN A 58 0.76 19.74 -12.41
C GLN A 58 0.21 18.93 -11.23
N LYS A 59 1.01 18.01 -10.69
CA LYS A 59 0.64 17.22 -9.51
C LYS A 59 0.31 18.12 -8.32
N ALA A 60 1.18 19.08 -8.02
CA ALA A 60 0.98 20.05 -6.92
C ALA A 60 -0.32 20.86 -7.06
N ASN A 61 -0.71 21.22 -8.28
CA ASN A 61 -1.96 21.96 -8.55
C ASN A 61 -3.22 21.12 -8.35
N ASN A 62 -3.11 19.80 -8.48
CA ASN A 62 -4.22 18.85 -8.33
C ASN A 62 -4.27 18.21 -6.93
N SER A 63 -3.34 18.55 -6.06
CA SER A 63 -3.20 18.00 -4.71
C SER A 63 -3.86 18.90 -3.65
N ASN A 64 -4.23 18.29 -2.52
CA ASN A 64 -4.64 19.04 -1.33
C ASN A 64 -3.45 19.85 -0.75
N SER A 65 -3.71 20.73 0.22
CA SER A 65 -2.69 21.66 0.76
C SER A 65 -1.46 20.97 1.33
N GLU A 66 -1.64 19.86 2.05
CA GLU A 66 -0.53 19.12 2.68
C GLU A 66 0.35 18.43 1.63
N GLU A 67 -0.26 17.66 0.73
CA GLU A 67 0.46 16.99 -0.37
C GLU A 67 1.12 18.02 -1.30
N LYS A 68 0.44 19.13 -1.58
CA LYS A 68 0.96 20.23 -2.41
C LYS A 68 2.27 20.80 -1.84
N ASN A 69 2.31 21.09 -0.54
CA ASN A 69 3.53 21.60 0.11
C ASN A 69 4.68 20.59 0.01
N ALA A 70 4.38 19.31 0.23
CA ALA A 70 5.32 18.22 0.08
C ALA A 70 5.89 18.08 -1.35
N ILE A 71 5.05 18.28 -2.38
CA ILE A 71 5.47 18.25 -3.80
C ILE A 71 6.30 19.49 -4.15
N ILE A 72 5.88 20.67 -3.69
CA ILE A 72 6.62 21.92 -3.93
C ILE A 72 8.02 21.85 -3.31
N ASN A 73 8.16 21.30 -2.10
CA ASN A 73 9.47 21.08 -1.47
C ASN A 73 10.33 20.11 -2.29
N ALA A 74 9.75 19.04 -2.83
CA ALA A 74 10.47 18.12 -3.72
C ALA A 74 10.92 18.81 -5.01
N LEU A 75 10.07 19.66 -5.62
CA LEU A 75 10.42 20.46 -6.79
C LEU A 75 11.58 21.42 -6.50
N TYR A 76 11.57 22.12 -5.36
CA TYR A 76 12.67 23.00 -4.98
C TYR A 76 13.99 22.24 -4.83
N LYS A 77 13.98 21.09 -4.14
CA LYS A 77 15.17 20.22 -4.03
C LYS A 77 15.63 19.70 -5.39
N TYR A 78 14.70 19.36 -6.28
CA TYR A 78 15.03 18.91 -7.64
C TYR A 78 15.68 20.03 -8.47
N LYS A 79 15.15 21.25 -8.39
CA LYS A 79 15.69 22.43 -9.10
C LYS A 79 17.04 22.90 -8.57
N SER A 80 17.40 22.55 -7.32
CA SER A 80 18.72 22.86 -6.77
C SER A 80 19.79 21.84 -7.13
N LEU A 81 19.43 20.71 -7.75
CA LEU A 81 20.39 19.77 -8.31
C LEU A 81 21.14 20.41 -9.49
N THR A 82 22.38 19.97 -9.73
CA THR A 82 23.10 20.31 -10.96
C THR A 82 22.40 19.68 -12.17
N LYS A 83 22.62 20.22 -13.38
CA LYS A 83 22.04 19.69 -14.62
C LYS A 83 22.33 18.19 -14.79
N ASP A 84 23.57 17.77 -14.58
CA ASP A 84 23.98 16.37 -14.66
C ASP A 84 23.21 15.48 -13.66
N LYS A 85 22.95 15.98 -12.44
CA LYS A 85 22.15 15.25 -11.45
C LYS A 85 20.67 15.21 -11.80
N GLN A 86 20.13 16.25 -12.43
CA GLN A 86 18.76 16.24 -12.93
C GLN A 86 18.60 15.21 -14.04
N GLU A 87 19.53 15.15 -15.00
CA GLU A 87 19.54 14.14 -16.07
C GLU A 87 19.66 12.73 -15.48
N LYS A 88 20.64 12.50 -14.59
CA LYS A 88 20.81 11.22 -13.90
C LYS A 88 19.59 10.84 -13.06
N PHE A 89 18.89 11.79 -12.45
CA PHE A 89 17.64 11.53 -11.72
C PHE A 89 16.58 10.93 -12.67
N ILE A 90 16.42 11.51 -13.88
CA ILE A 90 15.50 10.98 -14.90
C ILE A 90 15.90 9.57 -15.34
N GLU A 91 17.19 9.30 -15.50
CA GLU A 91 17.69 7.96 -15.81
C GLU A 91 17.37 6.95 -14.70
N ILE A 92 17.61 7.33 -13.44
CA ILE A 92 17.34 6.49 -12.27
C ILE A 92 15.86 6.12 -12.19
N ILE A 93 14.95 7.09 -12.18
CA ILE A 93 13.52 6.82 -11.97
C ILE A 93 12.90 6.05 -13.13
N ASN A 94 13.54 6.01 -14.30
CA ASN A 94 13.07 5.26 -15.46
C ASN A 94 13.77 3.90 -15.62
N ASN A 95 14.79 3.60 -14.84
CA ASN A 95 15.52 2.34 -14.94
C ASN A 95 14.74 1.21 -14.26
N LYS A 96 14.19 0.31 -15.08
CA LYS A 96 13.28 -0.74 -14.58
C LYS A 96 13.94 -1.75 -13.67
N GLU A 97 15.13 -2.21 -14.03
CA GLU A 97 15.85 -3.21 -13.23
C GLU A 97 16.26 -2.61 -11.89
N LEU A 98 16.81 -1.41 -11.91
CA LEU A 98 17.19 -0.66 -10.71
C LEU A 98 15.97 -0.40 -9.81
N MET A 99 14.88 0.13 -10.36
CA MET A 99 13.68 0.43 -9.57
C MET A 99 13.02 -0.82 -9.01
N ARG A 100 13.09 -1.96 -9.72
CA ARG A 100 12.68 -3.26 -9.18
C ARG A 100 13.49 -3.64 -7.95
N ASP A 101 14.81 -3.47 -7.99
CA ASP A 101 15.68 -3.84 -6.88
C ASP A 101 15.58 -2.84 -5.71
N VAL A 102 15.45 -1.54 -5.99
CA VAL A 102 15.13 -0.50 -5.00
C VAL A 102 13.78 -0.78 -4.32
N PHE A 103 12.78 -1.24 -5.08
CA PHE A 103 11.48 -1.58 -4.51
C PHE A 103 11.54 -2.85 -3.67
N LYS A 104 12.37 -3.85 -4.03
CA LYS A 104 12.63 -5.00 -3.16
C LYS A 104 13.31 -4.58 -1.86
N ALA A 105 14.16 -3.56 -1.89
CA ALA A 105 14.85 -3.04 -0.71
C ALA A 105 13.93 -2.31 0.27
N LEU A 106 12.72 -1.90 -0.13
CA LEU A 106 11.66 -1.56 0.84
C LEU A 106 11.37 -2.73 1.79
N GLY A 107 11.75 -3.94 1.35
CA GLY A 107 11.87 -5.23 2.04
C GLY A 107 12.64 -5.24 3.34
N ASP A 108 13.70 -4.46 3.44
CA ASP A 108 14.72 -4.71 4.44
C ASP A 108 14.54 -3.75 5.65
N SER A 109 14.78 -4.26 6.87
CA SER A 109 14.60 -3.49 8.10
C SER A 109 15.68 -2.43 8.32
N GLU A 110 16.76 -2.49 7.53
CA GLU A 110 17.89 -1.59 7.61
C GLU A 110 17.92 -0.64 6.43
N LYS A 111 18.53 0.52 6.65
CA LYS A 111 18.78 1.49 5.60
C LYS A 111 19.66 0.87 4.51
N GLU A 112 19.18 0.92 3.27
CA GLU A 112 19.91 0.45 2.11
C GLU A 112 20.25 1.62 1.17
N THR A 113 21.39 1.53 0.49
CA THR A 113 21.84 2.57 -0.44
C THR A 113 22.25 1.98 -1.78
N PHE A 114 21.85 2.62 -2.87
CA PHE A 114 22.25 2.25 -4.22
C PHE A 114 23.09 3.36 -4.86
N LEU A 115 23.90 2.99 -5.85
CA LEU A 115 24.69 3.92 -6.66
C LEU A 115 25.56 4.88 -5.81
N GLY A 116 26.19 4.36 -4.76
CA GLY A 116 27.07 5.15 -3.89
C GLY A 116 26.34 6.17 -3.00
N GLY A 117 25.03 5.98 -2.76
CA GLY A 117 24.23 6.85 -1.89
C GLY A 117 23.32 7.81 -2.66
N ASP A 118 23.30 7.76 -3.99
CA ASP A 118 22.38 8.54 -4.80
C ASP A 118 20.91 8.12 -4.59
N ILE A 119 20.69 6.85 -4.22
CA ILE A 119 19.39 6.33 -3.81
C ILE A 119 19.52 5.81 -2.39
N VAL A 120 18.56 6.17 -1.55
CA VAL A 120 18.46 5.71 -0.17
C VAL A 120 17.08 5.11 0.04
N VAL A 121 17.04 3.88 0.53
CA VAL A 121 15.82 3.23 1.02
C VAL A 121 15.92 3.19 2.54
N ASP A 122 14.93 3.76 3.20
CA ASP A 122 14.96 3.92 4.66
C ASP A 122 13.54 3.79 5.23
N ASN A 123 13.47 3.68 6.54
CA ASN A 123 12.22 3.48 7.25
C ASN A 123 12.20 4.23 8.59
N SER A 124 11.00 4.51 9.08
CA SER A 124 10.79 5.08 10.40
C SER A 124 9.57 4.48 11.05
N ILE A 125 9.72 4.20 12.32
CA ILE A 125 8.60 3.92 13.21
C ILE A 125 8.29 5.25 13.90
N ASP A 126 7.04 5.72 13.81
CA ASP A 126 6.60 6.82 14.64
C ASP A 126 6.57 6.30 16.09
N LYS A 127 7.69 6.48 16.81
CA LYS A 127 7.79 6.12 18.23
C LYS A 127 6.91 7.07 19.02
N LEU A 128 5.92 6.54 19.72
CA LEU A 128 5.13 7.32 20.66
C LEU A 128 6.05 7.63 21.87
N LEU A 129 6.47 8.89 21.95
CA LEU A 129 7.16 9.45 23.11
C LEU A 129 6.18 9.46 24.29
N ASP A 130 6.27 8.44 25.14
CA ASP A 130 6.83 8.56 26.48
C ASP A 130 6.85 7.16 27.08
N LYS A 131 8.07 6.67 27.36
CA LYS A 131 8.27 5.51 28.22
C LYS A 131 7.81 5.94 29.61
N ARG A 132 6.50 5.89 29.86
CA ARG A 132 5.98 6.12 31.20
C ARG A 132 6.48 4.94 32.02
N ASP A 133 7.45 5.20 32.91
CA ASP A 133 7.85 4.29 33.98
C ASP A 133 6.63 4.10 34.89
N TYR A 134 5.68 3.27 34.45
CA TYR A 134 4.52 2.93 35.25
C TYR A 134 4.93 1.86 36.25
N THR A 135 5.19 2.32 37.47
CA THR A 135 4.80 1.56 38.65
C THR A 135 3.29 1.29 38.52
N ILE A 136 2.97 0.02 38.24
CA ILE A 136 1.66 -0.53 37.86
C ILE A 136 0.54 0.00 38.76
N SER A 137 -0.37 0.80 38.19
CA SER A 137 -1.69 1.12 38.77
C SER A 137 -2.55 1.95 37.79
N SER A 138 -3.01 1.37 36.68
CA SER A 138 -4.34 1.72 36.14
C SER A 138 -4.83 0.69 35.12
N SER A 139 -6.02 0.15 35.38
CA SER A 139 -6.85 -0.65 34.47
C SER A 139 -7.52 0.24 33.39
N SER A 140 -6.77 1.22 32.86
CA SER A 140 -7.28 2.15 31.85
C SER A 140 -7.06 1.55 30.46
N ILE A 141 -8.14 1.42 29.70
CA ILE A 141 -8.06 1.07 28.28
C ILE A 141 -7.45 2.26 27.54
N GLU A 142 -6.30 2.05 26.91
CA GLU A 142 -5.64 3.00 26.03
C GLU A 142 -5.95 2.66 24.57
N LEU A 143 -6.19 3.69 23.75
CA LEU A 143 -6.39 3.57 22.31
C LEU A 143 -5.17 4.15 21.59
N THR A 144 -4.42 3.29 20.91
CA THR A 144 -3.12 3.61 20.32
C THR A 144 -3.10 3.28 18.82
N THR A 145 -2.27 4.00 18.06
CA THR A 145 -1.96 3.67 16.66
C THR A 145 -0.45 3.46 16.51
N ALA A 146 -0.03 2.28 16.06
CA ALA A 146 1.32 2.04 15.58
C ALA A 146 1.40 2.40 14.10
N THR A 147 2.38 3.23 13.73
CA THR A 147 2.60 3.69 12.35
C THR A 147 4.02 3.40 11.91
N TYR A 148 4.17 2.78 10.75
CA TYR A 148 5.45 2.49 10.13
C TYR A 148 5.50 3.04 8.71
N LYS A 149 6.49 3.90 8.47
CA LYS A 149 6.74 4.55 7.19
C LYS A 149 7.99 3.99 6.55
N ARG A 150 7.96 3.86 5.23
CA ARG A 150 9.11 3.45 4.40
C ARG A 150 9.19 4.37 3.21
N TRP A 151 10.38 4.77 2.83
CA TRP A 151 10.54 5.68 1.71
C TRP A 151 11.78 5.40 0.88
N VAL A 152 11.73 5.91 -0.34
CA VAL A 152 12.84 5.95 -1.28
C VAL A 152 13.19 7.41 -1.53
N GLU A 153 14.46 7.74 -1.35
CA GLU A 153 15.02 9.01 -1.75
C GLU A 153 15.91 8.85 -2.98
N VAL A 154 15.86 9.82 -3.89
CA VAL A 154 16.85 9.98 -4.96
C VAL A 154 17.45 11.37 -4.81
N PHE A 155 18.76 11.45 -4.62
CA PHE A 155 19.49 12.69 -4.30
C PHE A 155 18.89 13.48 -3.12
N GLY A 156 18.40 12.79 -2.07
CA GLY A 156 17.78 13.42 -0.89
C GLY A 156 16.36 13.96 -1.12
N ILE A 157 15.74 13.58 -2.24
CA ILE A 157 14.34 13.88 -2.57
C ILE A 157 13.53 12.60 -2.34
N THR A 158 12.62 12.61 -1.37
CA THR A 158 11.69 11.51 -1.14
C THR A 158 10.74 11.38 -2.33
N VAL A 159 10.94 10.38 -3.18
CA VAL A 159 10.16 10.17 -4.41
C VAL A 159 9.02 9.17 -4.22
N PHE A 160 9.13 8.28 -3.25
CA PHE A 160 8.13 7.28 -2.93
C PHE A 160 8.07 7.08 -1.42
N GLU A 161 6.86 6.97 -0.87
CA GLU A 161 6.66 6.69 0.55
C GLU A 161 5.41 5.84 0.73
N THR A 162 5.50 4.88 1.65
CA THR A 162 4.37 4.08 2.11
C THR A 162 4.16 4.30 3.60
N THR A 163 2.89 4.27 4.00
CA THR A 163 2.50 4.32 5.41
C THR A 163 1.65 3.08 5.71
N SER A 164 2.06 2.31 6.71
CA SER A 164 1.30 1.18 7.27
C SER A 164 0.93 1.53 8.71
N TRP A 165 -0.33 1.33 9.10
CA TRP A 165 -0.75 1.56 10.48
C TRP A 165 -1.74 0.51 10.99
N VAL A 166 -1.66 0.25 12.29
CA VAL A 166 -2.63 -0.56 13.04
C VAL A 166 -3.04 0.20 14.30
N LYS A 167 -4.35 0.35 14.48
CA LYS A 167 -4.98 1.03 15.60
C LYS A 167 -5.65 0.00 16.51
N TYR A 168 -5.33 0.02 17.79
CA TYR A 168 -5.71 -1.02 18.74
C TYR A 168 -5.95 -0.46 20.14
N GLU A 169 -6.71 -1.22 20.94
CA GLU A 169 -6.97 -0.95 22.34
C GLU A 169 -6.18 -1.92 23.23
N HIS A 170 -5.61 -1.45 24.33
CA HIS A 170 -4.95 -2.31 25.32
C HIS A 170 -5.15 -1.81 26.76
N ASP A 171 -5.00 -2.70 27.72
CA ASP A 171 -5.13 -2.39 29.17
C ASP A 171 -3.81 -2.57 29.93
N ASN A 172 -2.69 -2.53 29.21
CA ASN A 172 -1.32 -2.86 29.68
C ASN A 172 -1.08 -4.32 30.08
N TYR A 173 -2.09 -5.20 29.98
CA TYR A 173 -1.95 -6.65 30.16
C TYR A 173 -2.19 -7.40 28.85
N SER A 174 -3.09 -6.91 28.02
CA SER A 174 -3.49 -7.53 26.76
C SER A 174 -3.93 -6.49 25.74
N ILE A 175 -3.82 -6.86 24.46
CA ILE A 175 -4.53 -6.17 23.39
C ILE A 175 -5.99 -6.64 23.43
N LEU A 176 -6.91 -5.69 23.58
CA LEU A 176 -8.34 -5.96 23.68
C LEU A 176 -9.00 -6.06 22.31
N SER A 177 -8.61 -5.18 21.39
CA SER A 177 -9.23 -5.10 20.06
C SER A 177 -8.32 -4.41 19.04
N ILE A 178 -8.53 -4.69 17.76
CA ILE A 178 -8.02 -3.89 16.64
C ILE A 178 -9.20 -3.06 16.11
N VAL A 179 -9.07 -1.74 16.22
CA VAL A 179 -10.12 -0.77 15.87
C VAL A 179 -10.01 -0.34 14.40
N GLY A 180 -8.84 -0.45 13.80
CA GLY A 180 -8.64 -0.18 12.38
C GLY A 180 -7.21 -0.46 11.94
N TYR A 181 -7.02 -0.57 10.64
CA TYR A 181 -5.71 -0.71 10.02
C TYR A 181 -5.78 -0.29 8.56
N ASP A 182 -4.66 0.21 8.02
CA ASP A 182 -4.54 0.43 6.58
C ASP A 182 -3.09 0.49 6.11
N HIS A 183 -2.93 0.32 4.80
CA HIS A 183 -1.67 0.43 4.08
C HIS A 183 -1.88 1.27 2.83
N VAL A 184 -1.10 2.34 2.71
CA VAL A 184 -1.25 3.33 1.63
C VAL A 184 0.10 3.75 1.09
N VAL A 185 0.11 4.20 -0.18
CA VAL A 185 1.21 4.98 -0.74
C VAL A 185 0.95 6.44 -0.34
N SER A 186 1.69 6.93 0.65
CA SER A 186 1.55 8.30 1.18
C SER A 186 2.27 9.33 0.30
N ARG A 187 3.22 8.90 -0.55
CA ARG A 187 3.86 9.74 -1.56
C ARG A 187 4.17 8.94 -2.82
N ASN A 188 3.81 9.49 -3.99
CA ASN A 188 4.20 8.95 -5.28
C ASN A 188 4.57 10.07 -6.26
N LEU A 189 5.87 10.32 -6.40
CA LEU A 189 6.48 11.22 -7.39
C LEU A 189 7.21 10.45 -8.50
N LEU A 190 7.04 9.13 -8.51
CA LEU A 190 7.58 8.18 -9.48
C LEU A 190 6.61 7.92 -10.64
N ALA A 191 5.33 8.26 -10.47
CA ALA A 191 4.38 8.34 -11.57
C ALA A 191 4.84 9.41 -12.58
N PRO A 192 4.50 9.29 -13.87
CA PRO A 192 3.72 8.22 -14.49
C PRO A 192 4.49 6.93 -14.81
N ALA A 193 5.80 6.86 -14.53
CA ALA A 193 6.60 5.67 -14.86
C ALA A 193 6.16 4.42 -14.07
N TRP A 194 5.64 4.60 -12.86
CA TRP A 194 5.28 3.51 -11.95
C TRP A 194 3.88 3.68 -11.37
N SER A 195 3.16 2.56 -11.25
CA SER A 195 1.92 2.48 -10.46
C SER A 195 2.02 1.38 -9.42
N TYR A 196 1.13 1.42 -8.43
CA TYR A 196 1.19 0.55 -7.26
C TYR A 196 -0.22 0.07 -6.89
N SER A 197 -0.31 -1.18 -6.44
CA SER A 197 -1.56 -1.73 -5.93
C SER A 197 -1.33 -2.43 -4.58
N TRP A 198 -2.39 -2.45 -3.79
CA TRP A 198 -2.45 -3.14 -2.51
C TRP A 198 -3.41 -4.32 -2.58
N SER A 199 -3.01 -5.46 -2.03
CA SER A 199 -3.87 -6.63 -1.84
C SER A 199 -3.62 -7.27 -0.48
N GLY A 200 -4.46 -8.22 -0.08
CA GLY A 200 -4.21 -9.05 1.11
C GLY A 200 -4.17 -8.29 2.44
N LYS A 201 -4.80 -7.10 2.53
CA LYS A 201 -4.87 -6.32 3.77
C LYS A 201 -5.54 -7.14 4.87
N THR A 202 -4.84 -7.39 5.96
CA THR A 202 -5.38 -8.11 7.12
C THR A 202 -4.71 -7.64 8.42
N ALA A 203 -5.33 -7.97 9.55
CA ALA A 203 -4.83 -7.64 10.88
C ALA A 203 -5.20 -8.73 11.88
N TRP A 204 -4.35 -8.94 12.89
CA TRP A 204 -4.56 -9.95 13.91
C TRP A 204 -3.85 -9.58 15.22
N ILE A 205 -4.30 -10.19 16.31
CA ILE A 205 -3.68 -10.09 17.64
C ILE A 205 -2.90 -11.38 17.89
N PHE A 206 -1.66 -11.27 18.34
CA PHE A 206 -0.87 -12.42 18.79
C PHE A 206 0.01 -12.03 19.98
N GLY A 207 -0.22 -12.67 21.13
CA GLY A 207 0.44 -12.34 22.37
C GLY A 207 0.09 -10.92 22.83
N ASP A 208 1.12 -10.12 23.06
CA ASP A 208 1.04 -8.73 23.49
C ASP A 208 0.99 -7.72 22.34
N LYS A 209 0.80 -8.18 21.09
CA LYS A 209 0.92 -7.35 19.88
C LYS A 209 -0.32 -7.38 18.99
N ALA A 210 -0.65 -6.21 18.45
CA ALA A 210 -1.53 -6.03 17.31
C ALA A 210 -0.69 -5.92 16.03
N TYR A 211 -1.08 -6.65 14.99
CA TYR A 211 -0.38 -6.69 13.70
C TYR A 211 -1.31 -6.26 12.58
N SER A 212 -0.75 -5.67 11.52
CA SER A 212 -1.40 -5.56 10.23
C SER A 212 -0.40 -5.78 9.09
N THR A 213 -0.84 -6.43 8.01
CA THR A 213 -0.03 -6.74 6.83
C THR A 213 -0.81 -6.50 5.54
N ALA A 214 -0.09 -6.23 4.47
CA ALA A 214 -0.62 -6.16 3.11
C ALA A 214 0.47 -6.46 2.08
N ASP A 215 0.05 -6.87 0.89
CA ASP A 215 0.97 -7.04 -0.24
C ASP A 215 0.94 -5.77 -1.09
N LEU A 216 2.13 -5.22 -1.33
CA LEU A 216 2.37 -4.05 -2.18
C LEU A 216 3.01 -4.51 -3.48
N THR A 217 2.32 -4.25 -4.60
CA THR A 217 2.81 -4.63 -5.93
C THR A 217 3.18 -3.40 -6.74
N MET A 218 4.41 -3.37 -7.26
CA MET A 218 4.83 -2.40 -8.28
C MET A 218 4.44 -2.88 -9.67
N ILE A 219 3.86 -1.97 -10.44
CA ILE A 219 3.25 -2.23 -11.74
C ILE A 219 3.87 -1.30 -12.79
N ASP A 220 4.37 -1.91 -13.86
CA ASP A 220 4.87 -1.26 -15.07
C ASP A 220 3.85 -1.46 -16.20
N LEU A 221 3.16 -0.39 -16.61
CA LEU A 221 2.18 -0.41 -17.70
C LEU A 221 1.12 -1.52 -17.58
N GLY A 222 0.63 -1.77 -16.36
CA GLY A 222 -0.36 -2.81 -16.08
C GLY A 222 0.22 -4.20 -15.83
N ILE A 223 1.54 -4.38 -15.96
CA ILE A 223 2.24 -5.64 -15.69
C ILE A 223 2.84 -5.58 -14.27
N PRO A 224 2.44 -6.48 -13.35
CA PRO A 224 3.13 -6.65 -12.08
C PRO A 224 4.60 -7.05 -12.30
N ILE A 225 5.54 -6.32 -11.70
CA ILE A 225 6.97 -6.59 -11.84
C ILE A 225 7.68 -6.97 -10.54
N GLN A 226 7.10 -6.59 -9.39
CA GLN A 226 7.59 -6.98 -8.07
C GLN A 226 6.48 -6.84 -7.04
N THR A 227 6.36 -7.82 -6.16
CA THR A 227 5.48 -7.76 -4.98
C THR A 227 6.32 -7.93 -3.72
N VAL A 228 5.96 -7.20 -2.67
CA VAL A 228 6.52 -7.35 -1.32
C VAL A 228 5.38 -7.35 -0.32
N GLN A 229 5.46 -8.16 0.73
CA GLN A 229 4.51 -8.12 1.83
C GLN A 229 5.02 -7.15 2.88
N VAL A 230 4.29 -6.10 3.20
CA VAL A 230 4.65 -5.14 4.25
C VAL A 230 3.79 -5.35 5.49
N GLY A 231 4.34 -5.11 6.67
CA GLY A 231 3.56 -5.10 7.89
C GLY A 231 4.01 -4.11 8.94
N VAL A 232 3.16 -3.94 9.95
CA VAL A 232 3.30 -3.06 11.10
C VAL A 232 2.77 -3.77 12.33
N TRP A 233 3.40 -3.54 13.48
CA TRP A 233 2.91 -4.02 14.76
C TRP A 233 3.02 -2.94 15.83
N GLY A 234 2.15 -3.05 16.84
CA GLY A 234 2.24 -2.32 18.10
C GLY A 234 2.00 -3.24 19.29
N ASP A 235 2.56 -2.92 20.47
CA ASP A 235 2.41 -3.73 21.68
C ASP A 235 1.73 -3.01 22.85
N ILE A 236 1.42 -3.76 23.92
CA ILE A 236 0.80 -3.25 25.16
C ILE A 236 1.63 -2.18 25.90
N TYR A 237 2.89 -1.97 25.51
CA TYR A 237 3.77 -0.94 26.08
C TYR A 237 3.90 0.27 25.16
N ASN A 238 3.04 0.38 24.14
CA ASN A 238 3.09 1.40 23.11
C ASN A 238 4.39 1.39 22.28
N ASN A 239 5.14 0.28 22.26
CA ASN A 239 6.19 0.10 21.26
C ASN A 239 5.56 -0.24 19.91
N ALA A 240 6.29 0.06 18.85
CA ALA A 240 5.88 -0.27 17.49
C ALA A 240 7.06 -0.75 16.68
N GLY A 241 6.76 -1.45 15.60
CA GLY A 241 7.71 -1.85 14.59
C GLY A 241 7.03 -2.19 13.28
N GLY A 242 7.82 -2.60 12.32
CA GLY A 242 7.29 -3.15 11.08
C GLY A 242 8.31 -4.02 10.40
N TRP A 243 7.87 -4.69 9.35
CA TRP A 243 8.67 -5.63 8.59
C TRP A 243 8.26 -5.54 7.13
N VAL A 244 9.08 -6.10 6.26
CA VAL A 244 8.65 -6.47 4.92
C VAL A 244 9.24 -7.83 4.59
N ASN A 245 8.46 -8.67 3.90
CA ASN A 245 8.87 -9.99 3.45
C ASN A 245 8.87 -10.02 1.92
N LYS A 246 9.85 -10.71 1.35
CA LYS A 246 9.90 -11.02 -0.08
C LYS A 246 8.86 -12.11 -0.37
N LEU A 247 8.03 -11.88 -1.39
CA LEU A 247 7.03 -12.83 -1.89
C LEU A 247 7.47 -13.47 -3.20
#